data_AF-A0A959FKH5-F1
#
_entry.id   AF-A0A959FKH5-F1
#
_cell.length_a   1.000
_cell.length_b   1.000
_cell.length_c   1.000
_cell.angle_alpha   90.00
_cell.angle_beta   90.00
_cell.angle_gamma   90.00
#
_symmetry.space_group_name_H-M   'P 1'
#
loop_
_entity.id
_entity.type
_entity.pdbx_description
1 polymer ?
#
loop_
_entity_poly.entity_id
_entity_poly.type
_entity_poly.pdbx_seq_one_letter_code
_entity_poly.pdbx_strand_id
1 'polypeptide(L)'
;MQLTSRQATARRHFDRWVSQQQLPCILGGHWADWSATWLDLRRRQGPFADPDCVTDIDRFDAAIQQLLAEAGATVGLGGYGEERPFYISPLFAERGPDGQDRWRSLHLGL
;
A
#
# COMPACT_ATOMS: atom_id res chain seq x y z
N MET A 1 -4.51 -16.26 -14.57
CA MET A 1 -4.15 -17.22 -13.49
C MET A 1 -5.43 -17.92 -13.04
N GLN A 2 -5.58 -19.23 -13.22
CA GLN A 2 -6.79 -19.96 -12.81
C GLN A 2 -6.71 -20.36 -11.33
N LEU A 3 -7.78 -20.14 -10.58
CA LEU A 3 -7.86 -20.51 -9.17
C LEU A 3 -8.09 -22.02 -9.03
N THR A 4 -7.41 -22.65 -8.07
CA THR A 4 -7.66 -24.05 -7.71
C THR A 4 -9.07 -24.23 -7.13
N SER A 5 -9.64 -25.46 -7.14
CA SER A 5 -11.01 -25.70 -6.63
C SER A 5 -11.19 -25.32 -5.15
N ARG A 6 -10.11 -25.45 -4.36
CA ARG A 6 -10.06 -25.03 -2.95
C ARG A 6 -10.06 -23.51 -2.81
N GLN A 7 -9.30 -22.80 -3.63
CA GLN A 7 -9.29 -21.32 -3.65
C GLN A 7 -10.62 -20.76 -4.13
N ALA A 8 -11.25 -21.37 -5.14
CA ALA A 8 -12.57 -20.96 -5.63
C ALA A 8 -13.67 -21.13 -4.56
N THR A 9 -13.59 -22.21 -3.77
CA THR A 9 -14.53 -22.45 -2.67
C THR A 9 -14.32 -21.47 -1.51
N ALA A 10 -13.07 -21.25 -1.10
CA ALA A 10 -12.74 -20.24 -0.10
C ALA A 10 -13.23 -18.84 -0.52
N ARG A 11 -13.06 -18.47 -1.80
CA ARG A 11 -13.55 -17.19 -2.33
C ARG A 11 -15.07 -17.05 -2.21
N ARG A 12 -15.84 -18.09 -2.56
CA ARG A 12 -17.31 -18.08 -2.40
C ARG A 12 -17.76 -17.92 -0.95
N HIS A 13 -17.07 -18.56 0.00
CA HIS A 13 -17.36 -18.38 1.43
C HIS A 13 -17.06 -16.96 1.90
N PHE A 14 -15.93 -16.40 1.46
CA PHE A 14 -15.57 -15.01 1.75
C PHE A 14 -16.60 -14.04 1.15
N ASP A 15 -16.99 -14.21 -0.11
CA ASP A 15 -17.97 -13.35 -0.79
C ASP A 15 -19.35 -13.41 -0.10
N ARG A 16 -19.76 -14.59 0.38
CA ARG A 16 -20.98 -14.73 1.19
C ARG A 16 -20.83 -14.03 2.54
N TRP A 17 -19.71 -14.21 3.23
CA TRP A 17 -19.47 -13.59 4.54
C TRP A 17 -19.46 -12.06 4.44
N VAL A 18 -18.75 -11.49 3.47
CA VAL A 18 -18.61 -10.03 3.30
C VAL A 18 -19.93 -9.37 2.94
N SER A 19 -20.78 -10.01 2.14
CA SER A 19 -22.10 -9.47 1.80
C SER A 19 -23.09 -9.44 2.97
N GLN A 20 -22.79 -10.16 4.06
CA GLN A 20 -23.55 -10.12 5.31
C GLN A 20 -23.01 -9.10 6.30
N GLN A 21 -21.85 -8.50 6.04
CA GLN A 21 -21.25 -7.50 6.92
C GLN A 21 -21.75 -6.11 6.56
N GLN A 22 -22.00 -5.29 7.59
CA GLN A 22 -22.18 -3.85 7.43
C GLN A 22 -20.83 -3.20 7.75
N LEU A 23 -19.92 -3.24 6.77
CA LEU A 23 -18.58 -2.70 6.94
C LEU A 23 -18.64 -1.17 6.85
N PRO A 24 -18.09 -0.43 7.82
CA PRO A 24 -17.97 1.01 7.69
C PRO A 24 -17.06 1.31 6.50
N CYS A 25 -17.49 2.26 5.67
CA CYS A 25 -16.61 2.78 4.63
C CYS A 25 -15.53 3.63 5.30
N ILE A 26 -14.29 3.13 5.33
CA ILE A 26 -13.13 3.85 5.89
C ILE A 26 -12.86 5.13 5.10
N LEU A 27 -13.26 5.09 3.83
CA LEU A 27 -13.07 6.11 2.82
C LEU A 27 -14.35 6.95 2.72
N GLY A 28 -14.38 8.11 3.39
CA GLY A 28 -15.53 9.00 3.37
C GLY A 28 -15.77 9.63 1.98
N GLY A 29 -17.02 9.97 1.65
CA GLY A 29 -17.38 10.61 0.38
C GLY A 29 -18.19 9.70 -0.55
N HIS A 30 -18.48 10.20 -1.75
CA HIS A 30 -19.23 9.48 -2.76
C HIS A 30 -18.27 8.88 -3.79
N TRP A 31 -18.25 7.55 -3.90
CA TRP A 31 -17.26 6.81 -4.71
C TRP A 31 -17.28 7.18 -6.20
N ALA A 32 -18.42 7.67 -6.72
CA ALA A 32 -18.50 8.12 -8.10
C ALA A 32 -17.65 9.37 -8.39
N ASP A 33 -17.27 10.11 -7.34
CA ASP A 33 -16.47 11.33 -7.45
C ASP A 33 -14.96 11.02 -7.45
N TRP A 34 -14.60 9.74 -7.28
CA TRP A 34 -13.22 9.32 -7.10
C TRP A 34 -12.63 8.79 -8.40
N SER A 35 -11.56 9.44 -8.85
CA SER A 35 -10.63 8.89 -9.83
C SER A 35 -9.48 8.18 -9.12
N ALA A 36 -9.40 6.86 -9.26
CA ALA A 36 -8.36 6.05 -8.64
C ALA A 36 -7.25 5.68 -9.63
N THR A 37 -6.01 5.66 -9.17
CA THR A 37 -4.85 5.18 -9.93
C THR A 37 -3.96 4.26 -9.09
N TRP A 38 -3.13 3.46 -9.75
CA TRP A 38 -2.04 2.75 -9.09
C TRP A 38 -0.83 3.66 -8.95
N LEU A 39 -0.29 3.77 -7.74
CA LEU A 39 0.95 4.48 -7.48
C LEU A 39 2.09 3.48 -7.28
N ASP A 40 3.18 3.67 -8.02
CA ASP A 40 4.44 2.97 -7.73
C ASP A 40 5.14 3.67 -6.56
N LEU A 41 4.93 3.15 -5.35
CA LEU A 41 5.57 3.66 -4.14
C LEU A 41 6.81 2.82 -3.76
N ARG A 42 7.46 2.17 -4.72
CA ARG A 42 8.65 1.33 -4.46
C ARG A 42 9.85 2.22 -4.16
N ARG A 43 10.74 1.74 -3.30
CA ARG A 43 12.00 2.43 -2.93
C ARG A 43 12.88 2.78 -4.13
N ARG A 44 12.83 2.02 -5.23
CA ARG A 44 13.87 2.13 -6.28
C ARG A 44 13.55 3.16 -7.36
N GLN A 45 12.40 3.81 -7.33
CA GLN A 45 11.95 4.67 -8.42
C GLN A 45 11.19 5.89 -7.90
N GLY A 46 11.25 6.96 -8.69
CA GLY A 46 10.51 8.19 -8.43
C GLY A 46 10.94 8.89 -7.13
N PRO A 47 10.06 9.71 -6.54
CA PRO A 47 10.40 10.54 -5.39
C PRO A 47 10.75 9.74 -4.12
N PHE A 48 10.36 8.47 -4.04
CA PHE A 48 10.58 7.62 -2.86
C PHE A 48 11.93 6.87 -2.87
N ALA A 49 12.77 7.14 -3.86
CA ALA A 49 14.18 6.72 -3.85
C ALA A 49 15.04 7.56 -2.90
N ASP A 50 14.62 8.79 -2.61
CA ASP A 50 15.22 9.64 -1.59
C ASP A 50 14.64 9.27 -0.21
N PRO A 51 15.46 8.79 0.75
CA PRO A 51 15.01 8.50 2.12
C PRO A 51 14.42 9.72 2.83
N ASP A 52 14.87 10.93 2.50
CA ASP A 52 14.37 12.15 3.13
C ASP A 52 12.93 12.44 2.72
N CYS A 53 12.54 12.03 1.51
CA CYS A 53 11.16 12.14 1.03
C CYS A 53 10.19 11.27 1.83
N VAL A 54 10.68 10.23 2.51
CA VAL A 54 9.85 9.24 3.23
C VAL A 54 9.86 9.49 4.74
N THR A 55 10.87 10.21 5.23
CA THR A 55 11.03 10.54 6.66
C THR A 55 10.47 11.93 7.01
N ASP A 56 10.32 12.80 6.02
CA ASP A 56 9.64 14.10 6.12
C ASP A 56 8.21 13.98 5.58
N ILE A 57 7.21 14.21 6.45
CA ILE A 57 5.79 14.03 6.11
C ILE A 57 5.30 15.04 5.07
N ASP A 58 5.84 16.26 5.06
CA ASP A 58 5.42 17.32 4.15
C ASP A 58 5.98 17.05 2.75
N ARG A 59 7.25 16.59 2.67
CA ARG A 59 7.85 16.14 1.41
C ARG A 59 7.14 14.91 0.86
N PHE A 60 6.77 13.97 1.73
CA PHE A 60 6.02 12.78 1.35
C PHE A 60 4.65 13.12 0.77
N ASP A 61 3.87 13.96 1.46
CA ASP A 61 2.55 14.38 0.99
C ASP A 61 2.66 15.12 -0.35
N ALA A 62 3.59 16.08 -0.47
CA ALA A 62 3.81 16.79 -1.72
C ALA A 62 4.12 15.84 -2.91
N ALA A 63 4.94 14.81 -2.68
CA ALA A 63 5.24 13.80 -3.69
C ALA A 63 3.99 12.97 -4.08
N ILE A 64 3.16 12.58 -3.12
CA ILE A 64 1.91 11.86 -3.39
C ILE A 64 0.94 12.75 -4.17
N GLN A 65 0.74 14.00 -3.74
CA GLN A 65 -0.13 14.95 -4.43
C GLN A 65 0.33 15.19 -5.88
N GLN A 66 1.64 15.31 -6.09
CA GLN A 66 2.21 15.44 -7.44
C GLN A 66 1.88 14.22 -8.31
N LEU A 67 2.11 13.01 -7.81
CA LEU A 67 1.82 11.77 -8.57
C LEU A 67 0.34 11.63 -8.89
N LEU A 68 -0.54 12.01 -7.97
CA LEU A 68 -1.99 12.01 -8.18
C LEU A 68 -2.41 13.04 -9.24
N ALA A 69 -1.87 14.25 -9.16
CA ALA A 69 -2.13 15.31 -10.13
C ALA A 69 -1.66 14.93 -11.54
N GLU A 70 -0.45 14.37 -11.67
CA GLU A 70 0.09 13.85 -12.93
C GLU A 70 -0.79 12.75 -13.53
N ALA A 71 -1.40 11.92 -12.69
CA ALA A 71 -2.30 10.85 -13.10
C ALA A 71 -3.77 11.30 -13.30
N GLY A 72 -4.12 12.56 -13.01
CA GLY A 72 -5.51 13.01 -12.99
C GLY A 72 -6.38 12.26 -11.96
N ALA A 73 -5.75 11.76 -10.90
CA ALA A 73 -6.35 10.93 -9.86
C ALA A 73 -6.61 11.74 -8.58
N THR A 74 -7.58 11.30 -7.81
CA THR A 74 -7.89 11.80 -6.45
C THR A 74 -7.50 10.79 -5.39
N VAL A 75 -7.35 9.52 -5.76
CA VAL A 75 -7.00 8.42 -4.86
C VAL A 75 -5.89 7.56 -5.48
N GLY A 76 -4.89 7.22 -4.67
CA GLY A 76 -3.79 6.35 -5.05
C GLY A 76 -3.88 5.00 -4.35
N LEU A 77 -3.72 3.92 -5.11
CA LEU A 77 -3.63 2.55 -4.61
C LEU A 77 -2.18 2.09 -4.66
N GLY A 78 -1.63 1.70 -3.50
CA GLY A 78 -0.32 1.07 -3.43
C GLY A 78 -0.40 -0.42 -3.77
N GLY A 79 0.59 -0.94 -4.49
CA GLY A 79 0.73 -2.38 -4.74
C GLY A 79 1.04 -3.19 -3.48
N TYR A 80 0.47 -4.40 -3.41
CA TYR A 80 0.83 -5.41 -2.41
C TYR A 80 2.13 -6.11 -2.79
N GLY A 81 2.92 -6.50 -1.78
CA GLY A 81 4.18 -7.21 -2.01
C GLY A 81 5.29 -6.32 -2.58
N GLU A 82 5.14 -5.00 -2.47
CA GLU A 82 6.16 -4.05 -2.88
C GLU A 82 7.09 -3.70 -1.72
N GLU A 83 8.39 -3.58 -2.02
CA GLU A 83 9.37 -3.04 -1.08
C GLU A 83 9.05 -1.56 -0.83
N ARG A 84 8.57 -1.25 0.37
CA ARG A 84 8.24 0.13 0.75
C ARG A 84 9.43 0.77 1.46
N PRO A 85 9.85 1.98 1.05
CA PRO A 85 10.93 2.69 1.73
C PRO A 85 10.62 2.98 3.21
N PHE A 86 9.34 3.04 3.59
CA PHE A 86 8.90 3.16 4.98
C PHE A 86 9.52 2.10 5.90
N TYR A 87 9.38 0.83 5.53
CA TYR A 87 9.69 -0.29 6.43
C TYR A 87 11.16 -0.68 6.47
N ILE A 88 11.99 -0.01 5.67
CA ILE A 88 13.42 -0.23 5.60
C ILE A 88 14.21 0.95 6.18
N SER A 89 13.52 1.94 6.74
CA SER A 89 14.17 3.00 7.48
C SER A 89 14.74 2.45 8.81
N PRO A 90 15.76 3.12 9.39
CA PRO A 90 16.32 2.71 10.68
C PRO A 90 15.28 2.63 11.81
N LEU A 91 14.16 3.38 11.70
CA LEU A 91 13.07 3.36 12.67
C LEU A 91 12.38 1.99 12.79
N PHE A 92 12.42 1.17 11.74
CA PHE A 92 11.81 -0.16 11.70
C PHE A 92 12.85 -1.28 11.68
N ALA A 93 14.11 -0.97 11.97
CA ALA A 93 15.16 -1.98 12.11
C ALA A 93 14.93 -2.80 13.39
N GLU A 94 14.77 -4.11 13.24
CA GLU A 94 14.80 -5.06 14.36
C GLU A 94 16.18 -5.72 14.44
N ARG A 95 16.77 -5.79 15.64
CA ARG A 95 18.05 -6.49 15.84
C ARG A 95 17.84 -7.99 15.78
N GLY A 96 18.46 -8.67 14.82
CA GLY A 96 18.43 -10.12 14.69
C GLY A 96 19.28 -10.86 15.74
N PRO A 97 19.06 -12.17 15.93
CA PRO A 97 19.85 -13.00 16.86
C PRO A 97 21.34 -13.09 16.49
N ASP A 98 21.67 -12.83 15.22
CA ASP A 98 23.01 -12.76 14.64
C ASP A 98 23.65 -11.37 14.81
N GLY A 99 22.96 -10.43 15.47
CA GLY A 99 23.40 -9.05 15.59
C GLY A 99 23.34 -8.26 14.28
N GLN A 100 22.67 -8.76 13.24
CA GLN A 100 22.40 -7.99 12.02
C GLN A 100 21.02 -7.36 12.10
N ASP A 101 20.87 -6.19 11.52
CA ASP A 101 19.57 -5.53 11.45
C ASP A 101 18.69 -6.22 10.41
N ARG A 102 17.41 -6.39 10.73
CA ARG A 102 16.39 -7.00 9.89
C ARG A 102 15.24 -6.03 9.71
N TRP A 103 14.71 -5.98 8.50
CA TRP A 103 13.58 -5.12 8.14
C TRP A 103 12.43 -5.94 7.57
N ARG A 104 11.19 -5.60 7.95
CA ARG A 104 9.99 -6.14 7.32
C ARG A 104 9.68 -5.33 6.07
N SER A 105 10.39 -5.61 4.98
CA SER A 105 10.42 -4.72 3.81
C SER A 105 9.14 -4.67 2.97
N LEU A 106 8.23 -5.64 3.12
CA LEU A 106 7.08 -5.82 2.22
C LEU A 106 5.76 -5.32 2.81
N HIS A 107 5.05 -4.51 2.04
CA HIS A 107 3.68 -4.12 2.35
C HIS A 107 2.71 -5.27 2.08
N LEU A 108 2.12 -5.80 3.15
CA LEU A 108 1.14 -6.88 3.13
C LEU A 108 -0.14 -6.41 3.84
N GLY A 109 -0.86 -5.45 3.26
CA GLY A 109 -2.10 -4.95 3.86
C GLY A 109 -2.68 -3.73 3.13
N LEU A 110 -3.84 -3.28 3.60
CA LEU A 110 -4.29 -1.89 3.49
C LEU A 110 -3.82 -1.14 4.73
#